data_AF-A0A920LKR9-F1
#
_entry.id   AF-A0A920LKR9-F1
#
_cell.length_a   1.000
_cell.length_b   1.000
_cell.length_c   1.000
_cell.angle_alpha   90.00
_cell.angle_beta   90.00
_cell.angle_gamma   90.00
#
_symmetry.space_group_name_H-M   'P 1'
#
loop_
_entity.id
_entity.type
_entity.pdbx_description
1 polymer ?
#
loop_
_entity_poly.entity_id
_entity_poly.type
_entity_poly.pdbx_seq_one_letter_code
_entity_poly.pdbx_strand_id
1 'polypeptide(L)' 'MRGRTLDNAFVILDEGQNTTEKQMKMFLTRMGISAKFILPEI' A
#
# COMPACT_ATOMS: atom_id res chain seq x y z
N MET A 1 7.87 1.13 6.49
CA MET A 1 6.85 0.28 7.15
C MET A 1 7.45 -1.00 7.77
N ARG A 2 8.74 -1.03 8.13
CA ARG A 2 9.32 -2.23 8.75
C ARG A 2 8.77 -2.39 10.17
N GLY A 3 8.35 -3.61 10.51
CA GLY A 3 7.80 -3.94 11.83
C GLY A 3 6.44 -3.31 12.15
N ARG A 4 5.74 -2.73 11.17
CA ARG A 4 4.45 -2.07 11.37
C ARG A 4 3.43 -2.64 10.37
N THR A 5 2.24 -2.97 10.87
CA THR A 5 1.05 -3.23 10.05
C THR A 5 0.20 -1.96 10.05
N LEU A 6 -0.25 -1.53 8.87
CA LEU A 6 -1.19 -0.43 8.73
C LEU A 6 -2.61 -0.99 8.80
N ASP A 7 -3.17 -1.17 9.99
CA ASP A 7 -4.50 -1.78 10.11
C ASP A 7 -5.65 -0.76 10.03
N ASN A 8 -5.57 0.36 10.74
CA ASN A 8 -6.58 1.42 10.68
C ASN A 8 -6.06 2.65 9.94
N ALA A 9 -5.51 2.44 8.74
CA ALA A 9 -4.94 3.49 7.93
C ALA A 9 -5.72 3.70 6.63
N PHE A 10 -5.75 4.95 6.17
CA PHE A 10 -6.13 5.31 4.82
C PHE A 10 -4.87 5.68 4.04
N VAL A 11 -4.52 4.91 3.03
CA VAL A 11 -3.28 5.08 2.26
C VAL A 11 -3.59 5.54 0.85
N ILE A 12 -2.97 6.63 0.43
CA ILE A 12 -2.99 7.09 -0.96
C ILE A 12 -1.64 6.73 -1.54
N LEU A 13 -1.62 5.88 -2.56
CA LEU A 13 -0.39 5.50 -3.23
C LEU A 13 -0.28 6.28 -4.55
N ASP A 14 0.50 7.35 -4.51
CA ASP A 14 0.87 8.11 -5.70
C ASP A 14 1.96 7.38 -6.49
N GLU A 15 1.96 7.55 -7.81
CA GLU A 15 2.86 6.88 -8.76
C GLU A 15 2.94 5.34 -8.64
N GLY A 16 1.84 4.69 -8.23
CA GLY A 16 1.81 3.23 -8.06
C GLY A 16 2.20 2.42 -9.31
N GLN A 17 1.98 3.00 -10.51
CA GLN A 17 2.38 2.45 -11.81
C GLN A 17 3.90 2.33 -12.00
N ASN A 18 4.70 3.13 -11.30
CA ASN A 18 6.16 3.11 -11.39
C ASN A 18 6.78 1.98 -10.55
N THR A 19 5.96 1.17 -9.88
CA THR A 19 6.42 0.08 -9.01
C THR A 19 6.48 -1.25 -9.75
N THR A 20 7.48 -2.07 -9.41
CA THR A 20 7.49 -3.48 -9.82
C THR A 20 6.47 -4.28 -9.02
N GLU A 21 5.98 -5.40 -9.59
CA GLU A 21 5.08 -6.32 -8.90
C GLU A 21 5.63 -6.76 -7.53
N LYS A 22 6.96 -6.99 -7.44
CA LYS A 22 7.62 -7.34 -6.17
C LYS A 22 7.51 -6.22 -5.15
N GLN A 23 7.73 -4.97 -5.55
CA GLN A 23 7.60 -3.82 -4.65
C GLN A 23 6.15 -3.62 -4.21
N MET A 24 5.19 -3.76 -5.13
CA MET A 24 3.76 -3.69 -4.80
C MET A 24 3.37 -4.80 -3.79
N LYS A 25 3.84 -6.04 -3.98
CA LYS A 25 3.63 -7.14 -3.01
C LYS A 25 4.27 -6.82 -1.65
N MET A 26 5.46 -6.24 -1.62
CA MET A 26 6.11 -5.82 -0.37
C MET A 26 5.34 -4.72 0.35
N PHE A 27 4.66 -3.84 -0.38
CA PHE A 27 3.76 -2.84 0.18
C PHE A 27 2.46 -3.47 0.71
N LEU A 28 1.76 -4.26 -0.10
CA LEU A 28 0.48 -4.87 0.25
C LEU A 28 0.56 -5.80 1.47
N THR A 29 1.69 -6.49 1.67
CA THR A 29 1.92 -7.33 2.87
C THR A 29 2.00 -6.53 4.18
N ARG A 30 1.97 -5.20 4.13
CA ARG A 30 1.92 -4.32 5.30
C ARG A 30 0.52 -3.77 5.57
N MET A 31 -0.44 -4.00 4.69
CA MET A 31 -1.81 -3.55 4.87
C MET A 31 -2.53 -4.50 5.81
N GLY A 32 -3.06 -3.97 6.91
CA GLY A 32 -3.95 -4.72 7.79
C GLY A 32 -5.34 -4.85 7.17
N ILE A 33 -6.18 -5.69 7.79
CA ILE A 33 -7.47 -6.10 7.23
C ILE A 33 -8.43 -4.90 7.16
N SER A 34 -8.34 -3.98 8.13
CA SER A 34 -9.23 -2.81 8.19
C SER A 34 -8.76 -1.64 7.33
N ALA A 35 -7.61 -1.80 6.65
CA ALA A 35 -6.95 -0.74 5.94
C ALA A 35 -7.60 -0.49 4.58
N LYS A 36 -7.69 0.78 4.21
CA LYS A 36 -8.19 1.18 2.89
C LYS A 36 -7.06 1.85 2.14
N PHE A 37 -6.95 1.56 0.85
CA PHE A 37 -6.07 2.33 -0.01
C PHE A 37 -6.74 2.68 -1.32
N ILE A 38 -6.30 3.79 -1.88
CA ILE A 38 -6.69 4.25 -3.21
C ILE A 38 -5.41 4.41 -4.02
N LEU A 39 -5.46 3.89 -5.25
CA LEU A 39 -4.53 4.24 -6.31
C LEU A 39 -5.26 5.28 -7.17
N PRO A 40 -4.89 6.57 -7.12
CA PRO A 40 -5.46 7.55 -8.02
C PRO A 40 -5.06 7.21 -9.45
N GLU A 41 -6.02 7.17 -10.38
CA GLU A 41 -5.69 7.18 -11.80
C GLU A 41 -5.19 8.59 -12.16
N ILE A 42 -3.90 8.69 -12.44
CA ILE A 42 -3.30 9.79 -13.22
C ILE A 42 -2.46 9.16 -14.33
#